data_AF-A0A9C6XAP4-F1
#
_entry.id   AF-A0A9C6XAP4-F1
#
_cell.length_a   1.000
_cell.length_b   1.000
_cell.length_c   1.000
_cell.angle_alpha   90.00
_cell.angle_beta   90.00
_cell.angle_gamma   90.00
#
_symmetry.space_group_name_H-M   'P 1'
#
loop_
_entity.id
_entity.type
_entity.pdbx_description
1 polymer ?
#
loop_
_entity_poly.entity_id
_entity_poly.type
_entity_poly.pdbx_seq_one_letter_code
_entity_poly.pdbx_strand_id
1 'polypeptide(L)'
;MEKFNICAFGMQDVESLGITGTVELALRHVDPYKRRAIHLSFDIDALDALEAPSTGTPVRGGLTLREGIHIMEKVHETGRLAAVDLVEVNPGLGSERDVRTTVQAALQLLMAAFGHSRLGNMPRAQELPLTKGATLTTAKGAAGTGTGAATATGAATASKDG
;
A
#
# COMPACT_ATOMS: atom_id res chain seq x y z
N MET A 1 20.76 -7.72 17.85
CA MET A 1 19.78 -8.38 16.96
C MET A 1 20.02 -9.88 16.88
N GLU A 2 21.19 -10.34 16.45
CA GLU A 2 21.49 -11.78 16.26
C GLU A 2 21.30 -12.65 17.51
N LYS A 3 21.72 -12.16 18.67
CA LYS A 3 21.58 -12.88 19.95
C LYS A 3 20.12 -13.18 20.34
N PHE A 4 19.17 -12.39 19.84
CA PHE A 4 17.75 -12.50 20.19
C PHE A 4 16.89 -12.95 18.99
N ASN A 5 17.51 -13.35 17.89
CA ASN A 5 16.82 -13.75 16.65
C ASN A 5 15.79 -12.73 16.17
N ILE A 6 16.11 -11.43 16.32
CA ILE A 6 15.28 -10.34 15.81
C ILE A 6 15.63 -10.15 14.34
N CYS A 7 14.65 -10.32 13.47
CA CYS A 7 14.77 -10.04 12.04
C CYS A 7 14.78 -8.53 11.82
N ALA A 8 15.83 -8.03 11.17
CA ALA A 8 15.99 -6.62 10.83
C ALA A 8 16.51 -6.54 9.38
N PHE A 9 15.99 -5.57 8.63
CA PHE A 9 16.41 -5.28 7.26
C PHE A 9 16.89 -3.84 7.21
N GLY A 10 18.13 -3.64 6.78
CA GLY A 10 18.71 -2.32 6.56
C GLY A 10 18.42 -1.78 5.16
N MET A 11 18.85 -0.54 4.91
CA MET A 11 18.70 0.07 3.58
C MET A 11 19.49 -0.68 2.50
N GLN A 12 20.60 -1.35 2.85
CA GLN A 12 21.32 -2.22 1.91
C GLN A 12 20.48 -3.43 1.47
N ASP A 13 19.68 -3.99 2.38
CA ASP A 13 18.80 -5.11 2.06
C ASP A 13 17.66 -4.64 1.15
N VAL A 14 17.11 -3.44 1.41
CA VAL A 14 16.09 -2.82 0.56
C VAL A 14 16.64 -2.56 -0.84
N GLU A 15 17.89 -2.10 -0.95
CA GLU A 15 18.54 -1.88 -2.24
C GLU A 15 18.81 -3.19 -2.99
N SER A 16 19.20 -4.25 -2.29
CA SER A 16 19.50 -5.55 -2.90
C SER A 16 18.27 -6.37 -3.29
N LEU A 17 17.25 -6.39 -2.43
CA LEU A 17 16.06 -7.24 -2.56
C LEU A 17 14.86 -6.49 -3.14
N GLY A 18 14.91 -5.16 -3.14
CA GLY A 18 13.77 -4.30 -3.33
C GLY A 18 12.85 -4.27 -2.10
N ILE A 19 12.02 -3.23 -2.03
CA ILE A 19 11.11 -3.06 -0.90
C ILE A 19 10.09 -4.21 -0.78
N THR A 20 9.58 -4.72 -1.91
CA THR A 20 8.58 -5.80 -1.93
C THR A 20 9.16 -7.08 -1.33
N GLY A 21 10.36 -7.49 -1.76
CA GLY A 21 11.03 -8.68 -1.23
C GLY A 21 11.31 -8.56 0.26
N THR A 22 11.78 -7.39 0.69
CA THR A 22 12.05 -7.09 2.10
C THR A 22 10.80 -7.25 2.97
N VAL A 23 9.68 -6.63 2.58
CA VAL A 23 8.42 -6.71 3.33
C VAL A 23 7.87 -8.13 3.37
N GLU A 24 7.94 -8.87 2.26
CA GLU A 24 7.47 -10.25 2.21
C GLU A 24 8.27 -11.18 3.13
N LEU A 25 9.60 -11.01 3.17
CA LEU A 25 10.46 -11.75 4.10
C LEU A 25 10.16 -11.38 5.55
N ALA A 26 9.99 -10.09 5.85
CA ALA A 26 9.62 -9.61 7.19
C ALA A 26 8.28 -10.21 7.66
N LEU A 27 7.24 -10.13 6.82
CA LEU A 27 5.92 -10.68 7.13
C LEU A 27 5.95 -12.20 7.31
N ARG A 28 6.74 -12.91 6.49
CA ARG A 28 6.92 -14.35 6.61
C ARG A 28 7.63 -14.74 7.91
N HIS A 29 8.58 -13.93 8.36
CA HIS A 29 9.30 -14.17 9.61
C HIS A 29 8.40 -13.95 10.83
N VAL A 30 7.63 -12.86 10.84
CA VAL A 30 6.80 -12.46 12.00
C VAL A 30 5.51 -13.27 12.10
N ASP A 31 4.87 -13.60 10.98
CA ASP A 31 3.65 -14.42 10.96
C ASP A 31 3.67 -15.47 9.84
N PRO A 32 4.49 -16.53 9.98
CA PRO A 32 4.66 -17.56 8.96
C PRO A 32 3.35 -18.31 8.64
N TYR A 33 2.45 -18.42 9.61
CA TYR A 33 1.18 -19.14 9.47
C TYR A 33 0.01 -18.24 9.07
N LYS A 34 0.23 -16.93 8.97
CA LYS A 34 -0.78 -15.92 8.61
C LYS A 34 -2.01 -15.88 9.51
N ARG A 35 -1.82 -15.95 10.84
CA ARG A 35 -2.92 -16.05 11.82
C ARG A 35 -2.88 -14.99 12.92
N ARG A 36 -1.86 -14.15 12.96
CA ARG A 36 -1.62 -13.17 14.02
C ARG A 36 -2.04 -11.78 13.56
N ALA A 37 -2.59 -11.01 14.50
CA ALA A 37 -2.78 -9.58 14.32
C ALA A 37 -1.41 -8.90 14.18
N ILE A 38 -1.32 -7.97 13.24
CA ILE A 38 -0.10 -7.20 12.96
C ILE A 38 -0.28 -5.80 13.53
N HIS A 39 0.68 -5.40 14.36
CA HIS A 39 0.85 -4.02 14.78
C HIS A 39 1.96 -3.37 13.94
N LEU A 40 1.66 -2.24 13.32
CA LEU A 40 2.62 -1.51 12.50
C LEU A 40 2.96 -0.18 13.16
N SER A 41 4.14 -0.09 13.77
CA SER A 41 4.70 1.17 14.24
C SER A 41 5.61 1.73 13.16
N PHE A 42 5.27 2.89 12.62
CA PHE A 42 6.01 3.55 11.57
C PHE A 42 6.53 4.90 12.06
N ASP A 43 7.86 5.00 12.12
CA ASP A 43 8.53 6.27 12.36
C ASP A 43 8.62 7.05 11.05
N ILE A 44 8.21 8.32 11.04
CA ILE A 44 8.29 9.14 9.83
C ILE A 44 9.75 9.39 9.42
N ASP A 45 10.70 9.28 10.37
CA ASP A 45 12.12 9.44 10.10
C ASP A 45 12.76 8.26 9.34
N ALA A 46 12.01 7.16 9.16
CA ALA A 46 12.40 6.06 8.28
C ALA A 46 12.35 6.46 6.80
N LEU A 47 11.58 7.49 6.46
CA LEU A 47 11.61 8.10 5.14
C LEU A 47 12.87 8.96 4.97
N ASP A 48 13.30 9.13 3.73
CA ASP A 48 14.38 10.06 3.43
C ASP A 48 14.03 11.47 3.90
N ALA A 49 15.03 12.20 4.40
CA ALA A 49 14.89 13.58 4.86
C ALA A 49 14.28 14.54 3.83
N LEU A 50 14.30 14.22 2.53
CA LEU A 50 13.61 14.98 1.48
C LEU A 50 12.08 14.79 1.50
N GLU A 51 11.61 13.62 1.93
CA GLU A 51 10.18 13.26 2.00
C GLU A 51 9.58 13.59 3.38
N ALA A 52 10.40 13.53 4.44
CA ALA A 52 9.99 13.83 5.82
C ALA A 52 11.01 14.73 6.56
N PRO A 53 11.17 16.00 6.16
CA PRO A 53 12.14 16.92 6.78
C PRO A 53 11.78 17.35 8.22
N SER A 54 10.50 17.34 8.60
CA SER A 54 10.02 17.86 9.89
C SER A 54 9.92 16.77 10.96
N THR A 55 11.06 16.16 11.28
CA THR A 55 11.24 15.15 12.34
C THR A 55 12.45 15.53 13.21
N GLY A 56 12.56 14.96 14.42
CA GLY A 56 13.67 15.22 15.34
C GLY A 56 15.04 14.79 14.81
N THR A 57 15.09 13.73 14.00
CA THR A 57 16.33 13.07 13.54
C THR A 57 16.30 12.76 12.04
N PRO A 58 16.30 13.75 11.15
CA PRO A 58 16.25 13.50 9.71
C PRO A 58 17.54 12.83 9.21
N VAL A 59 17.41 11.65 8.60
CA VAL A 59 18.54 10.90 8.03
C VAL A 59 18.40 10.84 6.50
N ARG A 60 19.52 11.01 5.78
CA ARG A 60 19.58 10.87 4.32
C ARG A 60 19.83 9.42 3.92
N GLY A 61 19.29 9.03 2.77
CA GLY A 61 19.35 7.65 2.28
C GLY A 61 18.29 6.76 2.93
N GLY A 62 17.18 7.36 3.37
CA GLY A 62 16.03 6.64 3.91
C GLY A 62 15.12 6.10 2.80
N LEU A 63 13.95 5.60 3.19
CA LEU A 63 12.96 5.11 2.25
C LEU A 63 12.35 6.26 1.44
N THR A 64 12.11 6.03 0.16
CA THR A 64 11.27 6.95 -0.62
C THR A 64 9.81 6.86 -0.15
N LEU A 65 9.03 7.92 -0.35
CA LEU A 65 7.60 7.91 0.01
C LEU A 65 6.84 6.76 -0.68
N ARG A 66 7.23 6.42 -1.91
CA ARG A 66 6.62 5.30 -2.67
C ARG A 66 6.88 3.95 -2.01
N GLU A 67 8.05 3.75 -1.43
CA GLU A 67 8.42 2.53 -0.71
C GLU A 67 7.67 2.46 0.61
N GLY A 68 7.60 3.57 1.37
CA GLY A 68 6.80 3.66 2.59
C GLY A 68 5.33 3.32 2.35
N ILE A 69 4.72 3.91 1.32
CA ILE A 69 3.34 3.58 0.91
C ILE A 69 3.21 2.10 0.54
N HIS A 70 4.19 1.52 -0.15
CA HIS A 70 4.14 0.12 -0.52
C HIS A 70 4.18 -0.82 0.69
N ILE A 71 4.95 -0.48 1.73
CA ILE A 71 4.94 -1.22 3.01
C ILE A 71 3.52 -1.20 3.59
N MET A 72 2.90 -0.02 3.68
CA MET A 72 1.56 0.17 4.22
C MET A 72 0.51 -0.64 3.44
N GLU A 73 0.54 -0.56 2.10
CA GLU A 73 -0.34 -1.32 1.21
C GLU A 73 -0.17 -2.83 1.44
N LYS A 74 1.07 -3.35 1.46
CA LYS A 74 1.33 -4.79 1.63
C LYS A 74 0.91 -5.31 2.99
N VAL A 75 1.09 -4.51 4.06
CA VAL A 75 0.62 -4.88 5.39
C VAL A 75 -0.91 -4.84 5.45
N HIS A 76 -1.56 -3.84 4.85
CA HIS A 76 -3.02 -3.77 4.74
C HIS A 76 -3.60 -4.98 3.99
N GLU A 77 -3.02 -5.33 2.84
CA GLU A 77 -3.41 -6.48 2.01
C GLU A 77 -3.39 -7.82 2.75
N THR A 78 -2.68 -7.92 3.87
CA THR A 78 -2.71 -9.12 4.71
C THR A 78 -4.07 -9.38 5.36
N GLY A 79 -4.93 -8.36 5.45
CA GLY A 79 -6.20 -8.39 6.17
C GLY A 79 -6.05 -8.55 7.69
N ARG A 80 -4.83 -8.41 8.22
CA ARG A 80 -4.46 -8.68 9.63
C ARG A 80 -3.90 -7.46 10.35
N LEU A 81 -3.86 -6.30 9.70
CA LEU A 81 -3.46 -5.07 10.34
C LEU A 81 -4.47 -4.69 11.42
N ALA A 82 -4.06 -4.72 12.69
CA ALA A 82 -4.92 -4.47 13.83
C ALA A 82 -4.75 -3.07 14.42
N ALA A 83 -3.55 -2.51 14.33
CA ALA A 83 -3.25 -1.15 14.79
C ALA A 83 -2.05 -0.58 14.02
N VAL A 84 -2.04 0.74 13.88
CA VAL A 84 -0.98 1.52 13.23
C VAL A 84 -0.62 2.69 14.14
N ASP A 85 0.65 2.82 14.45
CA ASP A 85 1.21 4.00 15.10
C ASP A 85 2.06 4.76 14.07
N LEU A 86 1.81 6.06 13.91
CA LEU A 86 2.66 6.95 13.10
C LEU A 86 3.28 7.99 14.03
N VAL A 87 4.60 7.92 14.21
CA VAL A 87 5.32 8.66 15.26
C VAL A 87 6.35 9.65 14.67
N GLU A 88 6.91 10.48 15.55
CA GLU A 88 7.97 11.47 15.28
C GLU A 88 7.67 12.55 14.23
N VAL A 89 6.40 12.79 13.92
CA VAL A 89 6.00 13.98 13.15
C VAL A 89 6.11 15.21 14.06
N ASN A 90 7.01 16.14 13.73
CA ASN A 90 7.20 17.37 14.51
C ASN A 90 6.98 18.63 13.66
N PRO A 91 5.75 19.17 13.61
CA PRO A 91 5.43 20.40 12.88
C PRO A 91 6.15 21.66 13.39
N GLY A 92 6.81 21.61 14.56
CA GLY A 92 7.60 22.71 15.09
C GLY A 92 9.01 22.81 14.48
N LEU A 93 9.41 21.84 13.65
CA LEU A 93 10.73 21.80 13.01
C LEU A 93 10.64 22.05 11.50
N GLY A 94 11.54 22.88 10.98
CA GLY A 94 11.64 23.21 9.55
C GLY A 94 10.81 24.41 9.13
N SER A 95 10.77 24.67 7.82
CA SER A 95 9.93 25.71 7.23
C SER A 95 8.47 25.27 7.08
N GLU A 96 7.54 26.19 6.82
CA GLU A 96 6.14 25.84 6.55
C GLU A 96 5.99 24.84 5.39
N ARG A 97 6.90 24.90 4.42
CA ARG A 97 6.95 23.96 3.30
C ARG A 97 7.33 22.56 3.79
N ASP A 98 8.35 22.46 4.63
CA ASP A 98 8.85 21.19 5.18
C ASP A 98 7.79 20.50 6.04
N VAL A 99 7.09 21.29 6.85
CA VAL A 99 5.98 20.82 7.68
C VAL A 99 4.86 20.27 6.80
N ARG A 100 4.49 21.01 5.74
CA ARG A 100 3.47 20.57 4.79
C ARG A 100 3.87 19.27 4.09
N THR A 101 5.12 19.16 3.63
CA THR A 101 5.64 17.94 2.99
C THR A 101 5.53 16.75 3.93
N THR A 102 6.03 16.88 5.16
CA THR A 102 6.03 15.80 6.16
C THR A 102 4.61 15.37 6.53
N VAL A 103 3.71 16.33 6.77
CA VAL A 103 2.30 16.04 7.09
C VAL A 103 1.57 15.39 5.91
N GLN A 104 1.86 15.78 4.67
CA GLN A 104 1.30 15.15 3.48
C GLN A 104 1.83 13.73 3.27
N ALA A 105 3.11 13.47 3.55
CA ALA A 105 3.69 12.14 3.53
C ALA A 105 3.03 11.24 4.59
N ALA A 106 2.93 11.72 5.83
CA ALA A 106 2.24 11.07 6.94
C ALA A 106 0.79 10.68 6.58
N LEU A 107 0.03 11.62 6.00
CA LEU A 107 -1.34 11.35 5.59
C LEU A 107 -1.42 10.28 4.49
N GLN A 108 -0.52 10.30 3.50
CA GLN A 108 -0.48 9.30 2.45
C GLN A 108 -0.18 7.90 2.98
N LEU A 109 0.74 7.78 3.94
CA LEU A 109 1.03 6.52 4.61
C LEU A 109 -0.18 5.97 5.35
N LEU A 110 -0.88 6.81 6.13
CA LEU A 110 -2.08 6.41 6.84
C LEU A 110 -3.22 6.03 5.89
N MET A 111 -3.44 6.80 4.83
CA MET A 111 -4.44 6.45 3.82
C MET A 111 -4.16 5.08 3.19
N ALA A 112 -2.89 4.79 2.86
CA ALA A 112 -2.48 3.49 2.33
C ALA A 112 -2.71 2.35 3.34
N ALA A 113 -2.41 2.58 4.62
CA ALA A 113 -2.61 1.60 5.68
C ALA A 113 -4.09 1.23 5.88
N PHE A 114 -5.02 2.14 5.59
CA PHE A 114 -6.46 1.91 5.67
C PHE A 114 -7.12 1.56 4.33
N GLY A 115 -6.34 1.19 3.32
CA GLY A 115 -6.85 0.60 2.08
C GLY A 115 -7.11 1.58 0.95
N HIS A 116 -6.54 2.79 1.02
CA HIS A 116 -6.45 3.65 -0.15
C HIS A 116 -5.38 3.07 -1.09
N SER A 117 -5.79 2.58 -2.25
CA SER A 117 -4.87 2.04 -3.24
C SER A 117 -4.56 3.09 -4.29
N ARG A 118 -3.28 3.17 -4.68
CA ARG A 118 -2.85 3.99 -5.82
C ARG A 118 -3.47 3.56 -7.15
N LEU A 119 -4.00 2.34 -7.23
CA LEU A 119 -4.76 1.84 -8.39
C LEU A 119 -6.17 2.44 -8.48
N GLY A 120 -6.60 3.19 -7.47
CA GLY A 120 -7.94 3.74 -7.33
C GLY A 120 -8.86 2.81 -6.55
N ASN A 121 -9.69 3.40 -5.69
CA ASN A 121 -10.71 2.67 -4.96
C ASN A 121 -12.01 2.71 -5.77
N MET A 122 -12.26 1.66 -6.57
CA MET A 122 -13.57 1.51 -7.21
C MET A 122 -14.62 1.25 -6.13
N PRO A 123 -15.70 2.06 -6.06
CA PRO A 123 -16.80 1.77 -5.15
C PRO A 123 -17.37 0.39 -5.47
N ARG A 124 -17.66 -0.41 -4.43
CA ARG A 124 -18.04 -1.83 -4.55
C ARG A 124 -19.30 -2.09 -5.39
N ALA A 125 -20.05 -1.06 -5.75
CA ALA A 125 -21.17 -1.12 -6.68
C ALA A 125 -21.34 0.24 -7.34
N GLN A 126 -21.01 0.33 -8.63
CA GLN A 126 -21.41 1.46 -9.45
C GLN A 126 -21.99 0.90 -10.74
N GLU A 127 -23.27 1.14 -10.97
CA GLU A 127 -23.81 1.09 -12.32
C GLU A 127 -23.13 2.21 -13.09
N LEU A 128 -22.18 1.84 -13.95
CA LEU A 128 -21.66 2.77 -14.94
C LEU A 128 -22.85 3.17 -15.80
N PRO A 129 -23.10 4.48 -16.03
CA PRO A 129 -24.08 4.91 -17.01
C PRO A 129 -23.54 4.51 -18.39
N LEU A 130 -23.81 3.27 -18.78
CA LEU A 130 -23.59 2.78 -20.12
C LEU A 130 -24.64 3.47 -21.00
N THR A 131 -24.20 4.06 -22.11
CA THR A 131 -25.08 4.63 -23.13
C THR A 131 -26.20 3.62 -23.42
N LYS A 132 -27.46 4.06 -23.33
CA LYS A 132 -28.67 3.20 -23.36
C LYS A 132 -28.51 1.99 -24.30
N GLY A 133 -28.45 0.79 -23.72
CA GLY A 133 -28.52 -0.48 -24.49
C GLY A 133 -27.46 -1.54 -24.20
N ALA A 134 -26.45 -1.27 -23.36
CA ALA A 134 -25.52 -2.31 -22.93
C ALA A 134 -25.53 -2.42 -21.40
N THR A 135 -25.85 -3.59 -20.87
CA THR A 135 -25.72 -3.90 -19.44
C THR A 135 -24.45 -4.72 -19.27
N LEU A 136 -23.42 -4.16 -18.63
CA LEU A 136 -22.26 -4.93 -18.18
C LEU A 136 -22.39 -5.14 -16.67
N THR A 137 -22.84 -6.33 -16.28
CA THR A 137 -22.81 -6.75 -14.87
C THR A 137 -21.38 -7.20 -14.55
N THR A 138 -20.63 -6.41 -13.79
CA THR A 138 -19.32 -6.87 -13.28
C THR A 138 -19.55 -7.81 -12.10
N ALA A 139 -19.08 -9.05 -12.23
CA ALA A 139 -19.23 -10.06 -11.21
C ALA A 139 -18.28 -9.82 -10.03
N LYS A 140 -18.90 -9.81 -8.84
CA LYS A 140 -18.39 -10.11 -7.49
C LYS A 140 -16.89 -10.44 -7.37
N GLY A 141 -16.19 -9.64 -6.57
CA GLY A 141 -14.78 -9.86 -6.21
C GLY A 141 -14.53 -11.23 -5.56
N ALA A 142 -13.39 -11.82 -5.94
CA ALA A 142 -12.73 -12.89 -5.21
C ALA A 142 -11.22 -12.58 -5.21
N ALA A 143 -10.66 -12.48 -4.02
CA ALA A 143 -9.21 -12.57 -3.83
C ALA A 143 -8.73 -13.96 -4.28
N GLY A 144 -7.71 -14.04 -5.14
CA GLY A 144 -7.06 -15.30 -5.50
C GLY A 144 -6.54 -15.36 -6.93
N THR A 145 -5.20 -15.41 -7.06
CA THR A 145 -4.39 -16.07 -8.09
C THR A 145 -5.04 -16.47 -9.42
N GLY A 146 -4.54 -15.94 -10.54
CA GLY A 146 -4.68 -16.60 -11.84
C GLY A 146 -4.72 -15.66 -13.03
N THR A 147 -3.70 -15.76 -13.89
CA THR A 147 -3.72 -15.34 -15.30
C THR A 147 -5.02 -15.75 -15.99
N GLY A 148 -5.76 -14.80 -16.57
CA GLY A 148 -6.95 -15.06 -17.36
C GLY A 148 -7.23 -13.94 -18.35
N ALA A 149 -6.93 -14.20 -19.62
CA ALA A 149 -7.20 -13.32 -20.74
C ALA A 149 -8.71 -13.05 -20.89
N ALA A 150 -9.08 -11.79 -21.15
CA ALA A 150 -10.44 -11.41 -21.50
C ALA A 150 -10.73 -11.83 -22.95
N THR A 151 -11.38 -12.97 -23.15
CA THR A 151 -11.99 -13.33 -24.45
C THR A 151 -13.38 -12.71 -24.55
N ALA A 152 -13.54 -11.71 -25.40
CA ALA A 152 -14.83 -11.20 -25.82
C ALA A 152 -15.44 -12.16 -26.86
N THR A 153 -16.49 -12.90 -26.50
CA THR A 153 -17.30 -13.67 -27.44
C THR A 153 -18.50 -12.83 -27.84
N GLY A 154 -18.44 -12.19 -29.02
CA GLY A 154 -19.57 -11.50 -29.63
C GLY A 154 -20.40 -12.47 -30.44
N ALA A 155 -21.60 -12.82 -29.98
CA ALA A 155 -22.62 -13.46 -30.80
C ALA A 155 -23.61 -12.39 -31.28
N ALA A 156 -23.42 -11.90 -32.50
CA ALA A 156 -24.40 -11.06 -33.18
C ALA A 156 -25.44 -11.98 -33.86
N THR A 157 -26.63 -12.11 -33.28
CA THR A 157 -27.78 -12.67 -33.99
C THR A 157 -28.51 -11.54 -34.71
N ALA A 158 -28.37 -11.51 -36.04
CA ALA A 158 -29.14 -10.64 -36.92
C ALA A 158 -30.62 -11.08 -36.92
N SER A 159 -31.53 -10.20 -36.51
CA SER A 159 -32.97 -10.40 -36.68
C SER A 159 -33.32 -10.10 -38.14
N LYS A 160 -33.70 -11.14 -38.87
CA LYS A 160 -34.49 -11.03 -40.10
C LYS A 160 -35.98 -11.12 -39.74
N ASP A 161 -36.76 -10.37 -40.50
CA ASP A 161 -38.19 -10.51 -40.77
C ASP A 161 -39.19 -10.00 -39.70
N GLY A 162 -40.16 -9.22 -40.17
CA GLY A 162 -41.39 -8.84 -39.47
C GLY A 162 -41.85 -7.42 -39.75
#